data_AF-A0A2S5UZ14-F1
#
_entry.id   AF-A0A2S5UZ14-F1
#
_cell.length_a   1.000
_cell.length_b   1.000
_cell.length_c   1.000
_cell.angle_alpha   90.00
_cell.angle_beta   90.00
_cell.angle_gamma   90.00
#
_symmetry.space_group_name_H-M   'P 1'
#
loop_
_entity.id
_entity.type
_entity.pdbx_description
1 polymer ?
#
loop_
_entity_poly.entity_id
_entity_poly.type
_entity_poly.pdbx_seq_one_letter_code
_entity_poly.pdbx_strand_id
1 'polypeptide(L)'
;MTGSTGPHQMTDIRDAIDSLDTRIVALIGERQRWVERAATAKRGQDTGAVRAPARVEQVISKVRALAEKADASPEVVEATYRAMIGAFIELELREHSGEGTPGSVPGSAAGSAAEGNPASASA
;
A
#
# COMPACT_ATOMS: atom_id res chain seq x y z
N MET A 1 5.43 -5.64 47.78
CA MET A 1 5.94 -5.42 46.41
C MET A 1 4.78 -5.60 45.44
N THR A 2 4.00 -4.54 45.23
CA THR A 2 2.89 -4.52 44.27
C THR A 2 3.43 -3.96 42.96
N GLY A 3 3.69 -4.85 41.99
CA GLY A 3 4.11 -4.46 40.65
C GLY A 3 3.08 -3.55 40.01
N SER A 4 3.49 -2.33 39.70
CA SER A 4 2.69 -1.31 39.05
C SER A 4 2.34 -1.75 37.63
N THR A 5 1.10 -2.16 37.39
CA THR A 5 0.50 -2.17 36.04
C THR A 5 -0.01 -0.76 35.75
N GLY A 6 0.93 0.19 35.60
CA GLY A 6 0.65 1.53 35.07
C GLY A 6 0.56 1.50 33.55
N PRO A 7 0.00 2.53 32.89
CA PRO A 7 -0.05 2.58 31.44
C PRO A 7 1.37 2.49 30.89
N HIS A 8 1.73 1.41 30.22
CA HIS A 8 2.74 1.52 29.16
C HIS A 8 2.19 2.62 28.25
N GLN A 9 2.83 3.79 28.28
CA GLN A 9 2.20 5.02 27.83
C GLN A 9 1.84 4.83 26.36
N MET A 10 0.67 5.32 25.94
CA MET A 10 0.20 5.15 24.56
C MET A 10 1.24 5.52 23.50
N THR A 11 2.21 6.37 23.84
CA THR A 11 3.41 6.68 23.05
C THR A 11 4.28 5.45 22.78
N ASP A 12 4.67 4.68 23.79
CA ASP A 12 5.52 3.48 23.64
C ASP A 12 4.86 2.43 22.74
N ILE A 13 3.52 2.31 22.84
CA ILE A 13 2.72 1.42 21.99
C ILE A 13 2.75 1.90 20.54
N ARG A 14 2.58 3.21 20.29
CA ARG A 14 2.63 3.78 18.94
C ARG A 14 4.01 3.64 18.32
N ASP A 15 5.07 3.92 19.07
CA ASP A 15 6.45 3.77 18.59
C ASP A 15 6.75 2.31 18.21
N ALA A 16 6.22 1.36 18.97
CA ALA A 16 6.32 -0.06 18.64
C ALA A 16 5.55 -0.42 17.35
N ILE A 17 4.37 0.15 17.14
CA ILE A 17 3.57 -0.03 15.92
C ILE A 17 4.28 0.60 14.72
N ASP A 18 4.78 1.83 14.83
CA ASP A 18 5.46 2.54 13.74
C ASP A 18 6.74 1.79 13.29
N SER A 19 7.47 1.22 14.24
CA SER A 19 8.62 0.35 13.98
C SER A 19 8.20 -0.94 13.25
N LEU A 20 7.08 -1.54 13.64
CA LEU A 20 6.53 -2.71 12.94
C LEU A 20 6.08 -2.36 11.52
N ASP A 21 5.39 -1.24 11.34
CA ASP A 21 4.91 -0.76 10.05
C ASP A 21 6.05 -0.52 9.08
N THR A 22 7.17 0.06 9.56
CA THR A 22 8.39 0.21 8.77
C THR A 22 8.88 -1.14 8.21
N ARG A 23 8.85 -2.19 9.03
CA ARG A 23 9.26 -3.54 8.62
C ARG A 23 8.23 -4.17 7.66
N ILE A 24 6.95 -3.97 7.89
CA ILE A 24 5.88 -4.46 7.02
C ILE A 24 6.02 -3.84 5.63
N VAL A 25 6.20 -2.52 5.53
CA VAL A 25 6.38 -1.82 4.26
C VAL A 25 7.63 -2.32 3.52
N ALA A 26 8.74 -2.52 4.23
CA ALA A 26 9.96 -3.09 3.62
C ALA A 26 9.72 -4.49 3.03
N LEU A 27 9.01 -5.36 3.75
CA LEU A 27 8.66 -6.71 3.31
C LEU A 27 7.68 -6.70 2.13
N ILE A 28 6.70 -5.79 2.12
CA ILE A 28 5.80 -5.60 0.97
C ILE A 28 6.60 -5.19 -0.27
N GLY A 29 7.54 -4.25 -0.13
CA GLY A 29 8.42 -3.84 -1.24
C GLY A 29 9.30 -4.99 -1.73
N GLU A 30 9.80 -5.86 -0.85
CA GLU A 30 10.50 -7.07 -1.26
C GLU A 30 9.61 -8.05 -2.02
N ARG A 31 8.39 -8.28 -1.53
CA ARG A 31 7.40 -9.12 -2.19
C ARG A 31 7.08 -8.60 -3.59
N GLN A 32 6.93 -7.28 -3.75
CA GLN A 32 6.65 -6.64 -5.04
C GLN A 32 7.74 -6.96 -6.07
N ARG A 33 9.03 -6.79 -5.71
CA ARG A 33 10.15 -7.10 -6.60
C ARG A 33 10.15 -8.55 -7.09
N TRP A 34 9.66 -9.49 -6.29
CA TRP A 34 9.50 -10.89 -6.71
C TRP A 34 8.32 -11.09 -7.66
N VAL A 35 7.20 -10.38 -7.44
CA VAL A 35 6.05 -10.39 -8.34
C VAL A 35 6.43 -9.86 -9.73
N GLU A 36 7.12 -8.71 -9.79
CA GLU A 36 7.60 -8.11 -11.05
C GLU A 36 8.55 -9.05 -11.83
N ARG A 37 9.46 -9.74 -11.12
CA ARG A 37 10.34 -10.76 -11.72
C ARG A 37 9.54 -11.94 -12.25
N ALA A 38 8.54 -12.42 -11.50
CA ALA A 38 7.68 -13.51 -11.94
C ALA A 38 6.85 -13.13 -13.17
N ALA A 39 6.34 -11.90 -13.23
CA ALA A 39 5.65 -11.37 -14.40
C ALA A 39 6.59 -11.28 -15.61
N THR A 40 7.82 -10.80 -15.40
CA THR A 40 8.86 -10.74 -16.45
C THR A 40 9.19 -12.11 -17.03
N ALA A 41 9.34 -13.13 -16.18
CA ALA A 41 9.58 -14.50 -16.61
C ALA A 41 8.42 -15.09 -17.42
N LYS A 42 7.17 -14.70 -17.11
CA LYS A 42 5.96 -15.17 -17.80
C LYS A 42 5.68 -14.47 -19.13
N ARG A 43 6.24 -13.28 -19.40
CA ARG A 43 6.05 -12.58 -20.70
C ARG A 43 6.55 -13.38 -21.92
N GLY A 44 7.38 -14.40 -21.73
CA GLY A 44 7.81 -15.31 -22.79
C GLY A 44 6.90 -16.55 -23.00
N GLN A 45 5.91 -16.77 -22.14
CA GLN A 45 5.06 -17.97 -22.13
C GLN A 45 3.62 -17.59 -21.73
N ASP A 46 2.77 -17.37 -22.74
CA ASP A 46 1.31 -17.16 -22.65
C ASP A 46 0.79 -16.06 -21.69
N THR A 47 0.24 -15.01 -22.31
CA THR A 47 -0.47 -13.87 -21.71
C THR A 47 -1.72 -14.23 -20.88
N GLY A 48 -2.12 -15.50 -20.80
CA GLY A 48 -3.23 -15.98 -19.98
C GLY A 48 -2.89 -16.26 -18.50
N ALA A 49 -1.60 -16.37 -18.15
CA ALA A 49 -1.16 -16.77 -16.81
C ALA A 49 -1.11 -15.63 -15.77
N VAL A 50 -1.51 -14.40 -16.17
CA VAL A 50 -1.56 -13.20 -15.32
C VAL A 50 -2.79 -13.20 -14.40
N ARG A 51 -3.80 -14.03 -14.68
CA ARG A 51 -5.00 -14.20 -13.83
C ARG A 51 -5.27 -15.66 -13.55
N ALA A 52 -4.50 -16.26 -12.65
CA ALA A 52 -4.81 -17.59 -12.14
C ALA A 52 -5.48 -17.45 -10.75
N PRO A 53 -6.83 -17.41 -10.66
CA PRO A 53 -7.56 -17.49 -9.40
C PRO A 53 -7.05 -18.62 -8.50
N ALA A 54 -6.70 -19.76 -9.09
CA ALA A 54 -6.11 -20.89 -8.38
C ALA A 54 -4.82 -20.53 -7.61
N ARG A 55 -3.96 -19.67 -8.17
CA ARG A 55 -2.73 -19.25 -7.48
C ARG A 55 -3.03 -18.29 -6.32
N VAL A 56 -4.01 -17.41 -6.48
CA VAL A 56 -4.45 -16.52 -5.40
C VAL A 56 -4.96 -17.36 -4.23
N GLU A 57 -5.87 -18.30 -4.47
CA GLU A 57 -6.41 -19.16 -3.41
C GLU A 57 -5.35 -20.03 -2.74
N GLN A 58 -4.35 -20.52 -3.47
CA GLN A 58 -3.19 -21.21 -2.86
C GLN A 58 -2.41 -20.31 -1.91
N VAL A 59 -2.17 -19.05 -2.30
CA VAL A 59 -1.48 -18.08 -1.43
C VAL A 59 -2.34 -17.78 -0.21
N ILE A 60 -3.65 -17.58 -0.37
CA ILE A 60 -4.58 -17.32 0.74
C ILE A 60 -4.61 -18.49 1.72
N SER A 61 -4.78 -19.72 1.25
CA SER A 61 -4.74 -20.92 2.10
C SER A 61 -3.43 -21.01 2.90
N LYS A 62 -2.30 -20.75 2.24
CA LYS A 62 -0.98 -20.75 2.90
C LYS A 62 -0.88 -19.69 3.99
N VAL A 63 -1.30 -18.45 3.74
CA VAL A 63 -1.12 -17.35 4.71
C VAL A 63 -2.09 -17.46 5.87
N ARG A 64 -3.29 -18.02 5.66
CA ARG A 64 -4.20 -18.38 6.77
C ARG A 64 -3.54 -19.38 7.72
N ALA A 65 -2.95 -20.45 7.18
CA ALA A 65 -2.23 -21.43 7.99
C ALA A 65 -0.98 -20.84 8.70
N LEU A 66 -0.35 -19.82 8.11
CA LEU A 66 0.74 -19.08 8.78
C LEU A 66 0.22 -18.16 9.87
N ALA A 67 -0.95 -17.54 9.69
CA ALA A 67 -1.59 -16.70 10.69
C ALA A 67 -1.90 -17.51 11.96
N GLU A 68 -2.51 -18.69 11.79
CA GLU A 68 -2.81 -19.61 12.90
C GLU A 68 -1.54 -19.99 13.69
N LYS A 69 -0.43 -20.27 12.99
CA LYS A 69 0.86 -20.60 13.62
C LYS A 69 1.51 -19.42 14.34
N ALA A 70 1.19 -18.20 13.93
CA ALA A 70 1.73 -16.97 14.47
C ALA A 70 0.82 -16.31 15.52
N ASP A 71 -0.27 -16.99 15.92
CA ASP A 71 -1.29 -16.46 16.84
C ASP A 71 -1.93 -15.15 16.34
N ALA A 72 -2.06 -15.02 15.00
CA ALA A 72 -2.71 -13.90 14.34
C ALA A 72 -4.08 -14.32 13.77
N SER A 73 -5.03 -13.38 13.68
CA SER A 73 -6.34 -13.65 13.07
C SER A 73 -6.18 -14.04 11.59
N PRO A 74 -6.62 -15.25 11.19
CA PRO A 74 -6.60 -15.67 9.79
C PRO A 74 -7.42 -14.77 8.88
N GLU A 75 -8.51 -14.20 9.39
CA GLU A 75 -9.42 -13.30 8.67
C GLU A 75 -8.73 -11.98 8.32
N VAL A 76 -8.02 -11.38 9.29
CA VAL A 76 -7.26 -10.14 9.08
C VAL A 76 -6.12 -10.36 8.09
N VAL A 77 -5.39 -11.47 8.23
CA VAL A 77 -4.28 -11.81 7.32
C VAL A 77 -4.81 -12.07 5.91
N GLU A 78 -5.90 -12.82 5.75
CA GLU A 78 -6.51 -13.05 4.45
C GLU A 78 -6.94 -11.74 3.77
N ALA A 79 -7.68 -10.87 4.47
CA ALA A 79 -8.15 -9.60 3.92
C ALA A 79 -6.97 -8.74 3.45
N THR A 80 -5.91 -8.67 4.26
CA THR A 80 -4.68 -7.94 3.92
C THR A 80 -4.02 -8.50 2.66
N TYR A 81 -3.90 -9.83 2.55
CA TYR A 81 -3.28 -10.46 1.39
C TYR A 81 -4.12 -10.34 0.12
N ARG A 82 -5.45 -10.42 0.21
CA ARG A 82 -6.34 -10.21 -0.95
C ARG A 82 -6.22 -8.78 -1.48
N ALA A 83 -6.25 -7.78 -0.59
CA ALA A 83 -6.07 -6.38 -0.96
C ALA A 83 -4.67 -6.13 -1.59
N MET A 84 -3.61 -6.62 -0.96
CA MET A 84 -2.25 -6.49 -1.49
C MET A 84 -2.07 -7.15 -2.86
N ILE A 85 -2.64 -8.35 -3.07
CA ILE A 85 -2.60 -9.03 -4.37
C ILE A 85 -3.36 -8.22 -5.43
N GLY A 86 -4.55 -7.72 -5.11
CA GLY A 86 -5.32 -6.85 -6.00
C GLY A 86 -4.55 -5.61 -6.41
N ALA A 87 -3.93 -4.92 -5.44
CA ALA A 87 -3.13 -3.72 -5.69
C ALA A 87 -1.92 -3.99 -6.60
N PHE A 88 -1.25 -5.14 -6.48
CA PHE A 88 -0.16 -5.51 -7.39
C PHE A 88 -0.65 -5.78 -8.82
N ILE A 89 -1.80 -6.43 -8.99
CA ILE A 89 -2.39 -6.64 -10.32
C ILE A 89 -2.74 -5.29 -10.96
N GLU A 90 -3.33 -4.37 -10.21
CA GLU A 90 -3.64 -3.02 -10.70
C GLU A 90 -2.39 -2.22 -11.04
N LEU A 91 -1.33 -2.31 -10.22
CA LEU A 91 -0.03 -1.71 -10.51
C LEU A 91 0.53 -2.23 -11.83
N GLU A 92 0.58 -3.55 -12.02
CA GLU A 92 1.04 -4.17 -13.26
C GLU A 92 0.20 -3.72 -14.46
N LEU A 93 -1.13 -3.70 -14.35
CA LEU A 93 -2.02 -3.25 -15.43
C LEU A 93 -1.76 -1.80 -15.83
N ARG A 94 -1.49 -0.90 -14.87
CA ARG A 94 -1.12 0.50 -15.15
C ARG A 94 0.22 0.61 -15.87
N GLU A 95 1.22 -0.15 -15.44
CA GLU A 95 2.55 -0.17 -16.07
C GLU A 95 2.51 -0.72 -17.50
N HIS A 96 1.62 -1.67 -17.80
CA HIS A 96 1.48 -2.24 -19.14
C HIS A 96 0.52 -1.45 -20.05
N SER A 97 -0.35 -0.60 -19.48
CA SER A 97 -1.31 0.22 -20.24
C SER A 97 -0.75 1.61 -20.61
N GLY A 98 0.49 1.94 -20.22
CA GLY A 98 1.08 3.28 -20.37
C GLY A 98 2.46 3.30 -21.05
N GLU A 99 2.52 4.06 -22.15
CA GLU A 99 3.70 4.50 -22.89
C GLU A 99 4.64 5.41 -22.04
N GLY A 100 5.79 5.78 -22.61
CA GLY A 100 6.96 6.36 -21.93
C GLY A 100 6.76 7.62 -21.07
N THR A 101 7.65 7.75 -20.09
CA THR A 101 7.95 9.01 -19.36
C THR A 101 8.35 10.12 -20.36
N PRO A 102 7.86 11.37 -20.21
CA PRO A 102 8.48 12.36 -19.31
C PRO A 102 7.44 13.12 -18.46
N GLY A 103 7.68 13.43 -17.20
CA GLY A 103 8.61 14.49 -16.80
C GLY A 103 7.97 15.88 -16.99
N SER A 104 7.22 16.36 -15.99
CA SER A 104 7.16 17.78 -15.56
C SER A 104 5.99 17.98 -14.60
N VAL A 105 6.33 18.30 -13.35
CA VAL A 105 5.49 19.10 -12.46
C VAL A 105 5.38 20.49 -13.10
N PRO A 106 4.19 21.01 -13.43
CA PRO A 106 4.05 22.44 -13.69
C PRO A 106 4.19 23.16 -12.34
N GLY A 107 5.25 23.97 -12.24
CA GLY A 107 5.43 24.88 -11.12
C GLY A 107 4.24 25.83 -10.99
N SER A 108 3.67 25.90 -9.79
CA SER A 108 2.83 27.04 -9.41
C SER A 108 3.77 28.16 -8.97
N ALA A 109 4.15 29.00 -9.93
CA ALA A 109 4.79 30.28 -9.68
C ALA A 109 3.73 31.36 -9.42
N ALA A 110 4.10 32.25 -8.51
CA ALA A 110 3.32 33.32 -7.89
C ALA A 110 2.90 34.49 -8.82
N GLY A 111 2.00 35.33 -8.28
CA GLY A 111 1.82 36.75 -8.62
C GLY A 111 0.38 37.12 -9.03
N SER A 112 -0.42 37.77 -8.16
CA SER A 112 -0.60 39.25 -8.03
C SER A 112 -1.46 39.83 -9.19
N ALA A 113 -2.46 40.71 -9.06
CA ALA A 113 -2.79 41.79 -8.12
C ALA A 113 -4.34 42.06 -8.21
N ALA A 114 -5.03 42.48 -7.15
CA ALA A 114 -5.42 43.87 -6.80
C ALA A 114 -6.22 44.67 -7.85
N GLU A 115 -7.51 44.93 -7.55
CA GLU A 115 -8.32 46.15 -7.81
C GLU A 115 -9.77 45.82 -7.38
N GLY A 116 -10.60 46.61 -6.70
CA GLY A 116 -10.62 48.00 -6.27
C GLY A 116 -12.09 48.28 -5.91
N ASN A 117 -12.36 48.72 -4.67
CA ASN A 117 -13.68 49.18 -4.19
C ASN A 117 -14.12 50.46 -4.94
N PRO A 118 -15.42 50.81 -5.05
CA PRO A 118 -16.03 51.65 -4.01
C PRO A 118 -17.56 51.46 -3.77
N ALA A 119 -17.92 51.39 -2.48
CA ALA A 119 -18.87 52.25 -1.75
C ALA A 119 -20.29 52.52 -2.30
N SER A 120 -21.30 52.24 -1.45
CA SER A 120 -22.46 53.09 -1.07
C SER A 120 -23.48 52.20 -0.34
N ALA A 121 -24.33 52.64 0.59
CA ALA A 121 -24.48 53.83 1.41
C ALA A 121 -25.48 53.45 2.53
N SER A 122 -25.40 54.14 3.67
CA SER A 122 -26.37 54.04 4.78
C SER A 122 -27.79 54.42 4.37
N ALA A 123 -28.78 53.70 4.92
CA ALA A 123 -30.07 54.19 5.38
C ALA A 123 -30.65 53.17 6.38
#